data_AF-A0A7Y2JFG6-F1
#
_entry.id   AF-A0A7Y2JFG6-F1
#
_cell.length_a   1.000
_cell.length_b   1.000
_cell.length_c   1.000
_cell.angle_alpha   90.00
_cell.angle_beta   90.00
_cell.angle_gamma   90.00
#
_symmetry.space_group_name_H-M   'P 1'
#
loop_
_entity.id
_entity.type
_entity.pdbx_description
1 polymer ?
#
loop_
_entity_poly.entity_id
_entity_poly.type
_entity_poly.pdbx_seq_one_letter_code
_entity_poly.pdbx_strand_id
1 'polypeptide(L)'
;MKSYDFNNRCNLQSFDLDILEEIKCQDPDMTIALLIDENECIEDKLKKLSFKPDIISPYFKLLTKAKVKLYQSQNYRVIPWTINEDTHLKRTKSFGVDAIITDYPHLLIELLKQETFQQVINKNMHFL
;
A
#
# COMPACT_ATOMS: atom_id res chain seq x y z
N MET A 1 16.97 5.37 -13.60
CA MET A 1 16.29 4.05 -13.63
C MET A 1 16.57 3.30 -14.93
N LYS A 2 16.35 3.92 -16.10
CA LYS A 2 16.55 3.30 -17.42
C LYS A 2 17.99 2.81 -17.68
N SER A 3 18.99 3.55 -17.20
CA SER A 3 20.41 3.18 -17.33
C SER A 3 20.84 1.95 -16.50
N TYR A 4 20.00 1.47 -15.57
CA TYR A 4 20.32 0.38 -14.65
C TYR A 4 19.26 -0.74 -14.66
N ASP A 5 18.39 -0.78 -15.67
CA ASP A 5 17.33 -1.80 -15.83
C ASP A 5 16.40 -1.97 -14.61
N PHE A 6 16.09 -0.86 -13.93
CA PHE A 6 15.19 -0.88 -12.77
C PHE A 6 13.75 -0.47 -13.07
N ASN A 7 13.40 -0.30 -14.34
CA ASN A 7 12.09 0.24 -14.73
C ASN A 7 10.92 -0.57 -14.17
N ASN A 8 11.06 -1.90 -14.09
CA ASN A 8 10.02 -2.80 -13.59
C ASN A 8 10.13 -3.14 -12.10
N ARG A 9 11.08 -2.51 -11.38
CA ARG A 9 11.34 -2.77 -9.95
C ARG A 9 11.20 -1.52 -9.09
N CYS A 10 10.75 -0.42 -9.68
CA CYS A 10 10.59 0.86 -9.01
C CYS A 10 9.17 1.38 -9.25
N ASN A 11 8.67 2.11 -8.27
CA ASN A 11 7.56 3.04 -8.43
C ASN A 11 8.02 4.43 -8.02
N LEU A 12 7.36 5.46 -8.54
CA LEU A 12 7.51 6.81 -8.04
C LEU A 12 6.34 7.14 -7.11
N GLN A 13 6.64 7.74 -5.97
CA GLN A 13 5.65 8.13 -4.96
C GLN A 13 5.85 9.58 -4.55
N SER A 14 4.76 10.35 -4.44
CA SER A 14 4.79 11.76 -4.05
C SER A 14 3.47 12.19 -3.40
N PHE A 15 3.55 13.19 -2.53
CA PHE A 15 2.39 13.94 -2.02
C PHE A 15 1.94 15.03 -2.98
N ASP A 16 2.89 15.56 -3.74
CA ASP A 16 2.71 16.65 -4.70
C ASP A 16 2.17 16.07 -6.02
N LEU A 17 0.99 16.55 -6.41
CA LEU A 17 0.28 16.09 -7.61
C LEU A 17 0.99 16.55 -8.89
N ASP A 18 1.62 17.72 -8.89
CA ASP A 18 2.27 18.27 -10.09
C ASP A 18 3.48 17.40 -10.48
N ILE A 19 4.20 16.87 -9.48
CA ILE A 19 5.28 15.89 -9.70
C ILE A 19 4.73 14.60 -10.31
N LEU A 20 3.57 14.13 -9.85
CA LEU A 20 2.97 12.90 -10.38
C LEU A 20 2.51 13.07 -11.83
N GLU A 21 1.91 14.21 -12.16
CA GLU A 21 1.51 14.56 -13.53
C GLU A 21 2.73 14.64 -14.45
N GLU A 22 3.79 15.34 -14.03
CA GLU A 22 5.00 15.52 -14.82
C GLU A 22 5.68 14.18 -15.11
N ILE A 23 5.80 13.31 -14.10
CA ILE A 23 6.39 11.98 -14.29
C ILE A 23 5.52 11.13 -15.22
N LYS A 24 4.20 11.19 -15.10
CA LYS A 24 3.31 10.41 -15.98
C LYS A 24 3.40 10.87 -17.43
N CYS A 25 3.59 12.18 -17.66
CA CYS A 25 3.83 12.74 -18.98
C CYS A 25 5.17 12.25 -19.58
N GLN A 26 6.25 12.28 -18.80
CA GLN A 26 7.59 11.88 -19.25
C GLN A 26 7.75 10.35 -19.39
N ASP A 27 7.06 9.58 -18.56
CA ASP A 27 7.15 8.12 -18.52
C ASP A 27 5.77 7.47 -18.24
N PRO A 28 4.93 7.30 -19.27
CA PRO A 28 3.56 6.79 -19.12
C PRO A 28 3.49 5.38 -18.51
N ASP A 29 4.55 4.58 -18.63
CA ASP A 29 4.61 3.21 -18.09
C ASP A 29 5.11 3.17 -16.64
N MET A 30 5.56 4.31 -16.08
CA MET A 30 5.98 4.38 -14.69
C MET A 30 4.81 4.04 -13.76
N THR A 31 5.08 3.11 -12.85
CA THR A 31 4.15 2.80 -11.75
C THR A 31 4.13 3.98 -10.78
N ILE A 32 2.95 4.55 -10.54
CA ILE A 32 2.76 5.71 -9.67
C ILE A 32 2.02 5.34 -8.38
N ALA A 33 2.54 5.85 -7.25
CA ALA A 33 1.86 5.83 -5.96
C ALA A 33 1.53 7.24 -5.48
N LEU A 34 0.24 7.49 -5.25
CA LEU A 34 -0.23 8.74 -4.66
C LEU A 34 -0.10 8.67 -3.13
N LEU A 35 0.71 9.55 -2.53
CA LEU A 35 0.78 9.70 -1.07
C LEU A 35 -0.33 10.64 -0.58
N ILE A 36 -1.04 10.23 0.47
CA ILE A 36 -2.13 11.00 1.08
C ILE A 36 -1.84 11.17 2.58
N ASP A 37 -1.73 12.41 3.04
CA ASP A 37 -1.39 12.80 4.41
C ASP A 37 -2.59 12.73 5.36
N GLU A 38 -2.33 12.76 6.67
CA GLU A 38 -3.32 12.52 7.73
C GLU A 38 -4.53 13.45 7.71
N ASN A 39 -4.36 14.65 7.15
CA ASN A 39 -5.40 15.69 7.07
C ASN A 39 -6.02 15.80 5.66
N GLU A 40 -5.75 14.84 4.78
CA GLU A 40 -6.23 14.83 3.40
C GLU A 40 -7.32 13.78 3.17
N CYS A 41 -8.09 13.99 2.09
CA CYS A 41 -9.14 13.08 1.64
C CYS A 41 -8.66 12.33 0.39
N ILE A 42 -8.73 10.99 0.43
CA ILE A 42 -8.23 10.12 -0.65
C ILE A 42 -9.00 10.42 -1.95
N GLU A 43 -10.32 10.49 -1.85
CA GLU A 43 -11.22 10.72 -2.97
C GLU A 43 -10.97 12.09 -3.62
N ASP A 44 -10.66 13.12 -2.84
CA ASP A 44 -10.42 14.47 -3.36
C ASP A 44 -9.07 14.58 -4.06
N LYS A 45 -8.02 13.89 -3.59
CA LYS A 45 -6.74 13.85 -4.31
C LYS A 45 -6.85 13.06 -5.61
N LEU A 46 -7.55 11.92 -5.59
CA LEU A 46 -7.77 11.12 -6.80
C LEU A 46 -8.50 11.91 -7.89
N LYS A 47 -9.48 12.74 -7.54
CA LYS A 47 -10.21 13.59 -8.50
C LYS A 47 -9.36 14.70 -9.13
N LYS A 48 -8.28 15.11 -8.47
CA LYS A 48 -7.40 16.19 -8.95
C LYS A 48 -6.36 15.69 -9.97
N LEU A 49 -6.09 14.39 -10.01
CA LEU A 49 -5.20 13.80 -11.00
C LEU A 49 -5.90 13.63 -12.35
N SER A 50 -5.18 13.89 -13.43
CA SER A 50 -5.62 13.68 -14.82
C SER A 50 -5.62 12.19 -15.21
N PHE A 51 -4.95 11.36 -14.41
CA PHE A 51 -4.80 9.93 -14.62
C PHE A 51 -5.11 9.13 -13.35
N LYS A 52 -5.27 7.81 -13.52
CA LYS A 52 -5.46 6.88 -12.42
C LYS A 52 -4.11 6.34 -11.93
N PRO A 53 -3.69 6.58 -10.67
CA PRO A 53 -2.48 5.98 -10.14
C PRO A 53 -2.65 4.47 -9.89
N ASP A 54 -1.55 3.72 -9.90
CA ASP A 54 -1.55 2.27 -9.67
C ASP A 54 -1.69 1.93 -8.18
N ILE A 55 -1.18 2.81 -7.31
CA ILE A 55 -1.14 2.66 -5.87
C ILE A 55 -1.73 3.90 -5.22
N ILE A 56 -2.56 3.69 -4.20
CA ILE A 56 -2.82 4.70 -3.18
C ILE A 56 -2.04 4.37 -1.92
N SER A 57 -1.36 5.37 -1.36
CA SER A 57 -0.51 5.23 -0.19
C SER A 57 -0.92 6.24 0.88
N PRO A 58 -2.02 6.00 1.60
CA PRO A 58 -2.54 6.94 2.58
C PRO A 58 -1.89 6.76 3.96
N TYR A 59 -1.94 7.82 4.77
CA TYR A 59 -1.77 7.71 6.20
C TYR A 59 -2.74 6.66 6.76
N PHE A 60 -2.22 5.67 7.49
CA PHE A 60 -2.95 4.44 7.80
C PHE A 60 -4.28 4.66 8.54
N LYS A 61 -4.41 5.74 9.34
CA LYS A 61 -5.65 6.03 10.08
C LYS A 61 -6.82 6.46 9.19
N LEU A 62 -6.56 6.83 7.94
CA LEU A 62 -7.61 7.14 6.95
C LEU A 62 -8.35 5.89 6.46
N LEU A 63 -7.79 4.70 6.73
CA LEU A 63 -8.29 3.42 6.21
C LEU A 63 -9.24 2.71 7.17
N THR A 64 -10.20 2.04 6.55
CA THR A 64 -11.02 0.99 7.16
C THR A 64 -11.00 -0.23 6.24
N LYS A 65 -11.37 -1.41 6.76
CA LYS A 65 -11.51 -2.62 5.93
C LYS A 65 -12.41 -2.40 4.71
N ALA A 66 -13.50 -1.66 4.87
CA ALA A 66 -14.42 -1.32 3.79
C ALA A 66 -13.75 -0.43 2.73
N LYS A 67 -13.02 0.61 3.14
CA LYS A 67 -12.27 1.48 2.22
C LYS A 67 -11.20 0.71 1.45
N VAL A 68 -10.43 -0.15 2.14
CA VAL A 68 -9.42 -1.00 1.48
C VAL A 68 -10.06 -1.84 0.38
N LYS A 69 -11.19 -2.50 0.68
CA LYS A 69 -11.91 -3.32 -0.32
C LYS A 69 -12.52 -2.50 -1.46
N LEU A 70 -13.02 -1.30 -1.17
CA LEU A 70 -13.53 -0.39 -2.19
C LEU A 70 -12.42 0.02 -3.18
N TYR A 71 -11.24 0.38 -2.69
CA TYR A 71 -10.14 0.79 -3.57
C TYR A 71 -9.54 -0.39 -4.34
N GLN A 72 -9.43 -1.56 -3.71
CA GLN A 72 -9.01 -2.78 -4.39
C GLN A 72 -10.01 -3.21 -5.48
N SER A 73 -11.33 -3.08 -5.27
CA SER A 73 -12.32 -3.39 -6.32
C SER A 73 -12.26 -2.42 -7.50
N GLN A 74 -11.68 -1.24 -7.27
CA GLN A 74 -11.33 -0.28 -8.31
C GLN A 74 -9.92 -0.51 -8.86
N ASN A 75 -9.28 -1.66 -8.62
CA ASN A 75 -7.94 -2.01 -9.12
C ASN A 75 -6.79 -1.11 -8.60
N TYR A 76 -6.97 -0.41 -7.49
CA TYR A 76 -5.84 0.21 -6.80
C TYR A 76 -5.14 -0.82 -5.91
N ARG A 77 -3.82 -0.74 -5.83
CA ARG A 77 -3.08 -1.29 -4.68
C ARG A 77 -3.13 -0.31 -3.52
N VAL A 78 -3.37 -0.80 -2.31
CA VAL A 78 -3.46 0.01 -1.10
C VAL A 78 -2.27 -0.28 -0.20
N ILE A 79 -1.37 0.70 -0.06
CA ILE A 79 -0.09 0.56 0.65
C ILE A 79 0.07 1.70 1.67
N PRO A 80 -0.51 1.60 2.88
CA PRO A 80 -0.46 2.68 3.86
C PRO A 80 0.92 2.88 4.50
N TRP A 81 1.12 4.09 5.02
CA TRP A 81 2.30 4.52 5.78
C TRP A 81 1.91 5.33 7.04
N THR A 82 2.81 5.62 7.97
CA THR A 82 3.90 4.73 8.42
C THR A 82 3.40 4.01 9.66
N ILE A 83 3.46 2.68 9.68
CA ILE A 83 2.84 1.88 10.74
C ILE A 83 3.92 1.26 11.60
N ASN A 84 4.05 1.76 12.83
CA ASN A 84 5.19 1.45 13.69
C ASN A 84 4.82 0.71 14.98
N GLU A 85 3.53 0.50 15.24
CA GLU A 85 3.04 -0.19 16.43
C GLU A 85 2.42 -1.54 16.07
N ASP A 86 2.70 -2.57 16.87
CA ASP A 86 2.20 -3.94 16.66
C ASP A 86 0.67 -4.01 16.55
N THR A 87 -0.04 -3.26 17.39
CA THR A 87 -1.51 -3.20 17.36
C THR A 87 -2.04 -2.62 16.05
N HIS A 88 -1.37 -1.59 15.52
CA HIS A 88 -1.71 -0.97 14.24
C HIS A 88 -1.29 -1.83 13.05
N LEU A 89 -0.15 -2.53 13.12
CA LEU A 89 0.27 -3.50 12.10
C LEU A 89 -0.77 -4.62 11.97
N LYS A 90 -1.15 -5.25 13.10
CA LYS A 90 -2.18 -6.30 13.13
C LYS A 90 -3.52 -5.82 12.59
N ARG A 91 -3.97 -4.63 13.04
CA ARG A 91 -5.24 -4.05 12.59
C ARG A 91 -5.22 -3.74 11.09
N THR A 92 -4.23 -3.02 10.59
CA THR A 92 -4.16 -2.65 9.17
C THR A 92 -3.99 -3.88 8.29
N LYS A 93 -3.18 -4.84 8.71
CA LYS A 93 -3.06 -6.13 8.04
C LYS A 93 -4.40 -6.87 7.97
N SER A 94 -5.21 -6.85 9.04
CA SER A 94 -6.55 -7.47 9.05
C SER A 94 -7.54 -6.84 8.04
N PHE A 95 -7.25 -5.63 7.55
CA PHE A 95 -8.01 -4.99 6.48
C PHE A 95 -7.73 -5.61 5.11
N GLY A 96 -6.61 -6.33 4.96
CA GLY A 96 -6.19 -6.96 3.71
C GLY A 96 -5.53 -6.00 2.74
N VAL A 97 -4.73 -5.06 3.24
CA VAL A 97 -3.89 -4.16 2.43
C VAL A 97 -2.82 -4.94 1.65
N ASP A 98 -2.35 -4.35 0.54
CA ASP A 98 -1.44 -5.03 -0.40
C ASP A 98 0.02 -5.01 0.08
N ALA A 99 0.41 -3.96 0.80
CA ALA A 99 1.70 -3.86 1.48
C ALA A 99 1.60 -2.84 2.64
N ILE A 100 2.66 -2.71 3.44
CA ILE A 100 2.73 -1.76 4.56
C ILE A 100 4.10 -1.06 4.51
N ILE A 101 4.11 0.26 4.65
CA ILE A 101 5.32 1.04 4.88
C ILE A 101 5.49 1.21 6.39
N THR A 102 6.66 0.83 6.90
CA THR A 102 6.99 0.81 8.33
C THR A 102 8.48 1.09 8.52
N ASP A 103 8.81 1.75 9.62
CA ASP A 103 10.21 1.94 10.05
C ASP A 103 10.76 0.66 10.73
N TYR A 104 9.88 -0.28 11.11
CA TYR A 104 10.22 -1.50 11.82
C TYR A 104 9.85 -2.76 11.01
N PRO A 105 10.49 -3.00 9.85
CA PRO A 105 10.13 -4.13 8.97
C PRO A 105 10.29 -5.50 9.65
N HIS A 106 11.20 -5.61 10.63
CA HIS A 106 11.40 -6.85 11.39
C HIS A 106 10.13 -7.29 12.14
N LEU A 107 9.39 -6.35 12.75
CA LEU A 107 8.14 -6.64 13.47
C LEU A 107 7.07 -7.19 12.52
N LEU A 108 6.94 -6.57 11.34
CA LEU A 108 6.00 -7.04 10.33
C LEU A 108 6.37 -8.43 9.80
N ILE A 109 7.66 -8.69 9.56
CA ILE A 109 8.16 -10.00 9.11
C ILE A 109 7.87 -11.07 10.17
N GLU A 110 8.11 -10.79 11.46
CA GLU A 110 7.82 -11.72 12.55
C GLU A 110 6.34 -12.03 12.65
N LEU A 111 5.48 -11.00 12.56
CA LEU A 111 4.02 -11.17 12.55
C LEU A 111 3.56 -12.10 11.41
N LEU A 112 4.10 -11.93 10.20
CA LEU A 112 3.77 -12.76 9.04
C LEU A 112 4.24 -14.22 9.20
N LYS A 113 5.41 -14.44 9.81
CA LYS A 113 5.93 -15.78 10.11
C LYS A 113 5.06 -16.52 11.12
N GLN A 114 4.66 -15.84 12.20
CA GLN A 114 3.80 -16.43 13.24
C GLN A 114 2.47 -16.93 12.67
N GLU A 115 1.83 -16.15 11.80
CA GLU A 115 0.58 -16.57 11.16
C GLU A 115 0.75 -17.75 10.21
N THR A 116 1.81 -17.74 9.41
CA THR A 116 2.11 -18.85 8.48
C THR A 116 2.26 -20.16 9.25
N PHE A 117 2.98 -20.11 10.38
CA PHE A 117 3.14 -21.25 11.28
C PHE A 117 1.79 -21.72 11.87
N GLN A 118 0.97 -20.78 12.35
CA GLN A 118 -0.34 -21.11 12.92
C GLN A 118 -1.31 -21.72 11.88
N GLN A 119 -1.27 -21.26 10.64
CA GLN A 119 -2.05 -21.83 9.54
C GLN A 119 -1.66 -23.27 9.24
N VAL A 120 -0.35 -23.59 9.27
CA VAL A 120 0.14 -24.97 9.08
C VAL A 120 -0.35 -25.89 10.20
N ILE A 121 -0.26 -25.46 11.47
CA ILE A 121 -0.77 -26.25 12.60
C ILE A 121 -2.27 -26.52 12.45
N ASN A 122 -3.06 -25.47 12.22
CA ASN A 122 -4.52 -25.60 12.12
C ASN A 122 -4.94 -26.50 10.95
N LYS A 123 -4.23 -26.43 9.82
CA LYS A 123 -4.49 -27.30 8.68
C LYS A 123 -4.23 -28.76 9.04
N ASN A 124 -3.14 -29.07 9.74
CA ASN A 124 -2.78 -30.45 10.10
C ASN A 124 -3.69 -31.05 11.19
N MET A 125 -4.23 -30.24 12.11
CA MET A 125 -5.18 -30.73 13.12
C MET A 125 -6.57 -31.07 12.56
N HIS A 126 -6.98 -30.51 11.42
CA HIS A 126 -8.27 -30.85 10.80
C HIS A 126 -8.25 -32.20 10.03
N PHE A 127 -7.08 -32.83 9.88
CA PHE A 127 -6.93 -34.14 9.24
C PHE A 127 -6.72 -35.30 10.23
N LEU A 128 -6.86 -35.04 11.54
CA LEU A 128 -6.86 -36.03 12.63
C LEU A 128 -8.26 -36.07 13.27
#